data_AF-A0A6P5CMX2-F1
#
_entry.id   AF-A0A6P5CMX2-F1
#
_cell.length_a   1.000
_cell.length_b   1.000
_cell.length_c   1.000
_cell.angle_alpha   90.00
_cell.angle_beta   90.00
_cell.angle_gamma   90.00
#
_symmetry.space_group_name_H-M   'P 1'
#
loop_
_entity.id
_entity.type
_entity.pdbx_description
1 polymer ?
#
loop_
_entity_poly.entity_id
_entity_poly.type
_entity_poly.pdbx_seq_one_letter_code
_entity_poly.pdbx_strand_id
1 'polypeptide(L)'
;MEDALDELIKDCAQQLFELTDDKENERLAYVTYQDIHSIQAFHEQIVIAVKAPAETRLDVPAPREDSITVHIRSTKGPIDVYLCEVEQGSHSSNKTSDNVGTSSSKSKPLEHPQPEKEENPPQQSEEVLEVSN
;
A
#
# COMPACT_ATOMS: atom_id res chain seq x y z
N MET A 1 -7.96 40.36 -13.40
CA MET A 1 -8.38 39.18 -14.20
C MET A 1 -7.51 38.00 -13.83
N GLU A 2 -6.18 38.16 -13.75
CA GLU A 2 -5.31 37.16 -13.10
C GLU A 2 -5.70 36.89 -11.65
N ASP A 3 -5.98 37.93 -10.85
CA ASP A 3 -6.32 37.74 -9.42
C ASP A 3 -7.51 36.78 -9.19
N ALA A 4 -8.48 36.76 -10.12
CA ALA A 4 -9.64 35.87 -10.01
C ALA A 4 -9.28 34.41 -10.36
N LEU A 5 -8.33 34.21 -11.27
CA LEU A 5 -7.82 32.89 -11.61
C LEU A 5 -6.95 32.35 -10.47
N ASP A 6 -6.11 33.19 -9.88
CA ASP A 6 -5.25 32.81 -8.76
C ASP A 6 -6.06 32.40 -7.53
N GLU A 7 -7.12 33.15 -7.20
CA GLU A 7 -8.02 32.75 -6.12
C GLU A 7 -8.74 31.43 -6.44
N LEU A 8 -9.16 31.20 -7.69
CA LEU A 8 -9.76 29.91 -8.06
C LEU A 8 -8.77 28.74 -7.94
N ILE A 9 -7.51 28.94 -8.35
CA ILE A 9 -6.45 27.93 -8.22
C ILE A 9 -6.21 27.61 -6.74
N LYS A 10 -6.15 28.64 -5.91
CA LYS A 10 -5.95 28.50 -4.47
C LYS A 10 -7.11 27.77 -3.81
N ASP A 11 -8.34 28.13 -4.14
CA ASP A 11 -9.54 27.46 -3.63
C ASP A 11 -9.60 25.99 -4.05
N CYS A 12 -9.25 25.68 -5.31
CA CYS A 12 -9.16 24.30 -5.79
C CYS A 12 -8.06 23.52 -5.06
N ALA A 13 -6.88 24.10 -4.86
CA ALA A 13 -5.80 23.45 -4.12
C ALA A 13 -6.19 23.18 -2.67
N GLN A 14 -6.85 24.13 -2.02
CA GLN A 14 -7.33 23.99 -0.64
C GLN A 14 -8.36 22.85 -0.52
N GLN A 15 -9.31 22.77 -1.46
CA GLN A 15 -10.28 21.67 -1.50
C GLN A 15 -9.61 20.30 -1.68
N LEU A 16 -8.56 20.22 -2.50
CA LEU A 16 -7.81 18.97 -2.67
C LEU A 16 -7.12 18.57 -1.36
N PHE A 17 -6.45 19.50 -0.67
CA PHE A 17 -5.81 19.20 0.62
C PHE A 17 -6.82 18.72 1.67
N GLU A 18 -7.96 19.38 1.78
CA GLU A 18 -9.02 18.97 2.71
C GLU A 18 -9.55 17.57 2.41
N LEU A 19 -9.69 17.22 1.12
CA LEU A 19 -10.11 15.89 0.71
C LEU A 19 -9.06 14.82 0.98
N THR A 20 -7.77 15.10 0.76
CA THR A 20 -6.69 14.11 0.88
C THR A 20 -6.15 13.94 2.29
N ASP A 21 -6.21 14.96 3.14
CA ASP A 21 -5.76 14.91 4.54
C ASP A 21 -6.84 14.35 5.48
N ASP A 22 -8.08 14.22 5.01
CA ASP A 22 -9.15 13.54 5.74
C ASP A 22 -8.85 12.03 5.85
N LYS A 23 -8.82 11.52 7.10
CA LYS A 23 -8.44 10.14 7.40
C LYS A 23 -9.41 9.09 6.89
N GLU A 24 -10.71 9.40 6.84
CA GLU A 24 -11.68 8.46 6.28
C GLU A 24 -11.54 8.37 4.77
N ASN A 25 -11.30 9.50 4.10
CA ASN A 25 -10.99 9.53 2.69
C ASN A 25 -9.67 8.79 2.39
N GLU A 26 -8.62 9.01 3.17
CA GLU A 26 -7.34 8.28 3.03
C GLU A 26 -7.56 6.75 3.08
N ARG A 27 -8.37 6.28 4.03
CA ARG A 27 -8.70 4.85 4.16
C ARG A 27 -9.50 4.30 2.98
N LEU A 28 -10.31 5.14 2.33
CA LEU A 28 -11.17 4.77 1.20
C LEU A 28 -10.56 5.07 -0.17
N ALA A 29 -9.40 5.74 -0.23
CA ALA A 29 -8.70 6.10 -1.44
C ALA A 29 -7.91 4.92 -2.03
N TYR A 30 -8.62 3.89 -2.48
CA TYR A 30 -8.05 2.73 -3.16
C TYR A 30 -8.82 2.38 -4.43
N VAL A 31 -8.17 1.59 -5.28
CA VAL A 31 -8.78 0.96 -6.45
C VAL A 31 -8.62 -0.54 -6.35
N THR A 32 -9.56 -1.29 -6.90
CA THR A 32 -9.51 -2.75 -6.94
C THR A 32 -8.91 -3.24 -8.27
N TYR A 33 -8.52 -4.51 -8.32
CA TYR A 33 -8.11 -5.14 -9.58
C TYR A 33 -9.21 -5.10 -10.63
N GLN A 34 -10.48 -5.20 -10.22
CA GLN A 34 -11.62 -5.11 -11.12
C GLN A 34 -11.75 -3.72 -11.75
N ASP A 35 -11.52 -2.65 -10.97
CA ASP A 35 -11.54 -1.28 -11.47
C ASP A 35 -10.46 -1.06 -12.54
N ILE A 36 -9.25 -1.53 -12.28
CA ILE A 36 -8.12 -1.44 -13.22
C ILE A 36 -8.44 -2.23 -14.50
N HIS A 37 -8.96 -3.45 -14.37
CA HIS A 37 -9.32 -4.29 -15.51
C HIS A 37 -10.49 -3.72 -16.33
N SER A 38 -11.38 -2.94 -15.71
CA SER A 38 -12.50 -2.31 -16.42
C SER A 38 -12.04 -1.26 -17.45
N ILE A 39 -10.80 -0.79 -17.34
CA ILE A 39 -10.22 0.22 -18.23
C ILE A 39 -9.86 -0.44 -19.56
N GLN A 40 -10.62 -0.09 -20.60
CA GLN A 40 -10.46 -0.73 -21.92
C GLN A 40 -9.06 -0.60 -22.51
N ALA A 41 -8.38 0.50 -22.21
CA ALA A 41 -7.02 0.77 -22.66
C ALA A 41 -5.95 -0.17 -22.07
N PHE A 42 -6.28 -0.96 -21.04
CA PHE A 42 -5.35 -1.90 -20.38
C PHE A 42 -5.64 -3.36 -20.70
N HIS A 43 -6.65 -3.68 -21.52
CA HIS A 43 -6.89 -5.05 -21.93
C HIS A 43 -5.70 -5.63 -22.70
N GLU A 44 -5.44 -6.93 -22.47
CA GLU A 44 -4.36 -7.70 -23.10
C GLU A 44 -2.95 -7.14 -22.89
N GLN A 45 -2.78 -6.26 -21.89
CA GLN A 45 -1.51 -5.65 -21.53
C GLN A 45 -1.09 -6.05 -20.11
N ILE A 46 0.21 -6.02 -19.87
CA ILE A 46 0.79 -6.20 -18.54
C ILE A 46 0.68 -4.87 -17.80
N VAL A 47 -0.06 -4.86 -16.68
CA VAL A 47 -0.20 -3.68 -15.83
C VAL A 47 0.61 -3.88 -14.55
N ILE A 48 1.52 -2.93 -14.30
CA ILE A 48 2.38 -2.91 -13.11
C ILE A 48 1.99 -1.69 -12.27
N ALA A 49 1.45 -1.91 -11.08
CA ALA A 49 1.16 -0.84 -10.12
C ALA A 49 2.37 -0.60 -9.22
N VAL A 50 2.81 0.66 -9.14
CA VAL A 50 3.96 1.07 -8.32
C VAL A 50 3.48 2.04 -7.25
N LYS A 51 3.66 1.67 -5.98
CA LYS A 51 3.45 2.55 -4.83
C LYS A 51 4.81 2.90 -4.24
N ALA A 52 5.12 4.19 -4.23
CA ALA A 52 6.41 4.69 -3.78
C ALA A 52 6.20 5.93 -2.89
N PRO A 53 7.10 6.18 -1.93
CA PRO A 53 7.04 7.38 -1.11
C PRO A 53 7.32 8.63 -1.95
N ALA A 54 6.99 9.80 -1.39
CA ALA A 54 7.28 11.09 -1.99
C ALA A 54 8.77 11.21 -2.38
N GLU A 55 9.03 12.04 -3.40
CA GLU A 55 10.38 12.29 -3.95
C GLU A 55 11.03 11.06 -4.63
N THR A 56 10.26 10.01 -4.95
CA THR A 56 10.75 8.90 -5.78
C THR A 56 11.00 9.37 -7.21
N ARG A 57 12.17 8.99 -7.77
CA ARG A 57 12.54 9.30 -9.16
C ARG A 57 12.25 8.12 -10.07
N LEU A 58 11.68 8.41 -11.24
CA LEU A 58 11.47 7.47 -12.33
C LEU A 58 12.20 7.99 -13.56
N ASP A 59 13.14 7.19 -14.08
CA ASP A 59 13.92 7.51 -15.27
C ASP A 59 13.66 6.44 -16.34
N VAL A 60 13.28 6.88 -17.54
CA VAL A 60 13.14 6.02 -18.72
C VAL A 60 14.27 6.39 -19.70
N PRO A 61 15.42 5.70 -19.67
CA PRO A 61 16.48 5.92 -20.65
C PRO A 61 16.00 5.60 -22.07
N ALA A 62 16.72 6.15 -23.06
CA ALA A 62 16.49 5.81 -24.45
C ALA A 62 16.54 4.27 -24.63
N PRO A 63 15.58 3.68 -25.36
CA PRO A 63 15.56 2.26 -25.65
C PRO A 63 16.88 1.78 -26.26
N ARG A 64 17.31 0.59 -25.86
CA ARG A 64 18.39 -0.14 -26.52
C ARG A 64 17.78 -1.06 -27.59
N GLU A 65 18.63 -1.58 -28.47
CA GLU A 65 18.18 -2.44 -29.57
C GLU A 65 17.39 -3.68 -29.10
N ASP A 66 17.68 -4.18 -27.90
CA ASP A 66 17.12 -5.40 -27.34
C ASP A 66 16.22 -5.20 -26.10
N SER A 67 16.13 -3.97 -25.58
CA SER A 67 15.50 -3.74 -24.27
C SER A 67 15.02 -2.32 -24.05
N ILE A 68 13.90 -2.21 -23.34
CA ILE A 68 13.41 -0.98 -22.73
C ILE A 68 13.58 -1.17 -21.22
N THR A 69 14.07 -0.14 -20.54
CA THR A 69 14.31 -0.18 -19.09
C THR A 69 13.62 0.99 -18.43
N VAL A 70 13.08 0.76 -17.24
CA VAL A 70 12.56 1.79 -16.36
C VAL A 70 13.36 1.70 -15.06
N HIS A 71 13.97 2.79 -14.63
CA HIS A 71 14.67 2.87 -13.35
C HIS A 71 13.80 3.62 -12.35
N ILE A 72 13.57 3.02 -11.19
CA ILE A 72 12.81 3.64 -10.10
C ILE A 72 13.71 3.68 -8.86
N ARG A 73 13.87 4.85 -8.27
CA ARG A 73 14.76 5.07 -7.12
C ARG A 73 14.07 5.91 -6.05
N SER A 74 13.98 5.35 -4.85
CA SER A 74 13.56 6.08 -3.66
C SER A 74 14.72 6.24 -2.67
N THR A 75 14.67 7.32 -1.89
CA THR A 75 15.59 7.58 -0.77
C THR A 75 14.85 7.69 0.57
N LYS A 76 13.51 7.67 0.55
CA LYS A 76 12.64 7.93 1.70
C LYS A 76 11.93 6.69 2.22
N GLY A 77 12.08 5.55 1.55
CA GLY A 77 11.44 4.31 1.95
C GLY A 77 11.45 3.24 0.85
N PRO A 78 10.89 2.06 1.12
CA PRO A 78 10.73 1.01 0.14
C PRO A 78 9.73 1.41 -0.97
N ILE A 79 9.81 0.70 -2.09
CA ILE A 79 8.86 0.81 -3.20
C ILE A 79 8.11 -0.51 -3.27
N ASP A 80 6.79 -0.44 -3.22
CA ASP A 80 5.92 -1.60 -3.41
C ASP A 80 5.54 -1.70 -4.89
N VAL A 81 5.69 -2.90 -5.47
CA VAL A 81 5.40 -3.17 -6.88
C VAL A 81 4.47 -4.37 -6.98
N TYR A 82 3.38 -4.21 -7.74
CA TYR A 82 2.35 -5.23 -7.91
C TYR A 82 2.14 -5.49 -9.40
N LEU A 83 1.99 -6.77 -9.75
CA LEU A 83 1.51 -7.19 -11.06
C LEU A 83 0.00 -7.38 -10.98
N CYS A 84 -0.75 -6.61 -11.77
CA CYS A 84 -2.21 -6.77 -11.83
C CYS A 84 -2.53 -7.94 -12.76
N GLU A 85 -2.57 -9.15 -12.20
CA GLU A 85 -2.92 -10.36 -12.95
C GLU A 85 -4.41 -10.38 -13.29
N VAL A 86 -4.72 -10.88 -14.47
CA VAL A 86 -6.07 -11.31 -14.81
C VAL A 86 -6.20 -12.73 -14.28
N GLU A 87 -7.16 -12.98 -13.38
CA GLU A 87 -7.65 -14.34 -13.17
C GLU A 87 -8.30 -14.78 -14.49
N GLN A 88 -7.48 -15.32 -15.40
CA GLN A 88 -7.98 -16.09 -16.51
C GLN A 88 -8.64 -17.31 -15.88
N GLY A 89 -9.98 -17.28 -15.86
CA GLY A 89 -10.80 -18.33 -15.28
C GLY A 89 -10.20 -19.69 -15.61
N SER A 90 -9.89 -20.45 -14.55
CA SER A 90 -9.39 -21.81 -14.57
C SER A 90 -9.70 -22.55 -15.89
N HIS A 91 -8.72 -22.56 -16.80
CA HIS A 91 -8.54 -23.65 -17.74
C HIS A 91 -7.50 -24.61 -17.18
N SER A 92 -7.63 -25.01 -15.91
CA SER A 92 -7.02 -26.25 -15.45
C SER A 92 -7.85 -27.41 -15.98
N SER A 93 -7.36 -27.97 -17.07
CA SER A 93 -7.76 -29.26 -17.62
C SER A 93 -7.85 -30.32 -16.52
N ASN A 94 -9.02 -30.93 -16.38
CA ASN A 94 -9.18 -32.19 -15.65
C ASN A 94 -8.16 -33.23 -16.14
N LYS A 95 -7.25 -33.67 -15.26
CA LYS A 95 -6.62 -34.99 -15.30
C LYS A 95 -6.59 -35.59 -13.88
N THR A 96 -7.64 -36.36 -13.61
CA THR A 96 -7.75 -37.61 -12.83
C THR A 96 -6.56 -38.13 -12.01
N SER A 97 -6.87 -38.47 -10.74
CA SER A 97 -6.37 -39.60 -9.90
C SER A 97 -4.87 -39.61 -9.55
N ASP A 98 -4.44 -39.65 -8.29
CA ASP A 98 -4.79 -40.66 -7.28
C ASP A 98 -4.90 -40.14 -5.83
N ASN A 99 -5.75 -40.87 -5.12
CA ASN A 99 -6.29 -40.67 -3.80
C ASN A 99 -5.42 -41.34 -2.71
N VAL A 100 -4.88 -40.58 -1.76
CA VAL A 100 -4.59 -41.07 -0.40
C VAL A 100 -4.98 -39.96 0.59
N GLY A 101 -6.02 -40.22 1.37
CA GLY A 101 -6.60 -39.28 2.31
C GLY A 101 -5.84 -39.20 3.64
N THR A 102 -6.23 -38.23 4.48
CA THR A 102 -6.71 -38.43 5.86
C THR A 102 -7.06 -37.09 6.51
N SER A 103 -8.28 -37.05 7.06
CA SER A 103 -8.83 -36.21 8.16
C SER A 103 -8.86 -34.68 8.07
N SER A 104 -10.07 -34.18 7.80
CA SER A 104 -10.83 -33.10 8.46
C SER A 104 -10.18 -32.35 9.65
N SER A 105 -10.23 -31.02 9.63
CA SER A 105 -10.76 -30.17 10.72
C SER A 105 -10.95 -28.69 10.33
N LYS A 106 -12.22 -28.27 10.35
CA LYS A 106 -12.82 -26.96 10.67
C LYS A 106 -11.98 -25.66 10.61
N SER A 107 -12.55 -24.72 9.86
CA SER A 107 -12.30 -23.28 9.79
C SER A 107 -12.63 -22.51 11.09
N LYS A 108 -11.83 -21.47 11.38
CA LYS A 108 -12.21 -20.30 12.20
C LYS A 108 -11.59 -19.01 11.61
N PRO A 109 -12.30 -17.87 11.59
CA PRO A 109 -11.76 -16.57 11.19
C PRO A 109 -10.86 -15.95 12.28
N LEU A 110 -9.84 -15.19 11.88
CA LEU A 110 -8.96 -14.44 12.78
C LEU A 110 -9.61 -13.09 13.13
N GLU A 111 -9.90 -12.91 14.41
CA GLU A 111 -10.45 -11.70 15.02
C GLU A 111 -9.32 -10.74 15.43
N HIS A 112 -9.63 -9.45 15.38
CA HIS A 112 -8.78 -8.28 15.67
C HIS A 112 -8.30 -8.24 17.14
N PRO A 113 -7.08 -7.78 17.48
CA PRO A 113 -6.69 -7.59 18.89
C PRO A 113 -7.19 -6.23 19.43
N GLN A 114 -7.92 -6.24 20.55
CA GLN A 114 -8.14 -5.06 21.39
C GLN A 114 -6.94 -4.80 22.32
N PRO A 115 -6.65 -3.55 22.72
CA PRO A 115 -5.51 -3.23 23.57
C PRO A 115 -5.87 -3.40 25.07
N GLU A 116 -5.13 -4.25 25.78
CA GLU A 116 -5.17 -4.37 27.24
C GLU A 116 -4.40 -3.23 27.91
N LYS A 117 -4.98 -2.71 29.00
CA LYS A 117 -4.44 -1.61 29.81
C LYS A 117 -3.50 -2.14 30.90
N GLU A 118 -2.34 -1.47 31.00
CA GLU A 118 -1.68 -0.98 32.22
C GLU A 118 -1.34 -1.99 33.34
N GLU A 119 -0.07 -2.42 33.39
CA GLU A 119 0.58 -2.95 34.58
C GLU A 119 1.64 -1.97 35.09
N ASN A 120 1.49 -1.58 36.37
CA ASN A 120 2.27 -0.60 37.13
C ASN A 120 3.70 -1.12 37.41
N PRO A 121 4.76 -0.27 37.39
CA PRO A 121 6.12 -0.72 37.72
C PRO A 121 6.35 -0.85 39.24
N PRO A 122 7.21 -1.78 39.69
CA PRO A 122 7.52 -1.96 41.11
C PRO A 122 8.42 -0.85 41.66
N GLN A 123 8.09 -0.40 42.87
CA GLN A 123 8.87 0.52 43.71
C GLN A 123 10.05 -0.20 44.36
N GLN A 124 11.22 0.48 44.44
CA GLN A 124 12.03 0.73 45.65
C GLN A 124 13.52 0.92 45.30
N SER A 125 14.07 2.09 45.62
CA SER A 125 15.12 2.28 46.63
C SER A 125 15.52 3.75 46.69
N GLU A 126 15.20 4.40 47.81
CA GLU A 126 15.86 5.63 48.23
C GLU A 126 17.19 5.23 48.89
N GLU A 127 18.31 5.74 48.37
CA GLU A 127 19.50 5.98 49.19
C GLU A 127 19.84 7.47 49.04
N VAL A 128 19.52 8.21 50.09
CA VAL A 128 19.81 9.63 50.25
C VAL A 128 21.31 9.82 50.48
N LEU A 129 21.93 10.62 49.61
CA LEU A 129 23.26 11.19 49.84
C LEU A 129 23.16 12.20 50.99
N GLU A 130 23.99 12.03 52.02
CA GLU A 130 24.32 13.09 52.96
C GLU A 130 25.79 13.50 52.77
N VAL A 131 26.01 14.81 52.69
CA VAL A 131 27.23 15.46 52.20
C VAL A 131 28.00 16.09 53.38
N SER A 132 29.33 15.89 53.39
CA SER A 132 30.40 16.71 54.01
C SER A 132 30.47 16.95 55.53
N ASN A 133 31.56 16.49 56.15
CA ASN A 133 32.77 17.28 56.47
C ASN A 133 33.94 16.39 56.91
#